data_AF-A0A6C0F9P9-F1
#
_entry.id   AF-A0A6C0F9P9-F1
#
_cell.length_a   1.000
_cell.length_b   1.000
_cell.length_c   1.000
_cell.angle_alpha   90.00
_cell.angle_beta   90.00
_cell.angle_gamma   90.00
#
_symmetry.space_group_name_H-M   'P 1'
#
loop_
_entity.id
_entity.type
_entity.pdbx_description
1 polymer ?
#
loop_
_entity_poly.entity_id
_entity_poly.type
_entity_poly.pdbx_seq_one_letter_code
_entity_poly.pdbx_strand_id
1 'polypeptide(L)'
;MATDIQRPSLDMNKDMTDFMNMIPHDLVPCIKSFMKTEYEYALYDKKYTWENIENMLNDVLPWGPDFCCHLFKKFEKIEGGLQLFYPNADTDIELTLKRINWHDEPTIGVSFHKTHWFYPDYLKMPGGGKRWYLDDESTNYKGMAKMITTVLRKFDEWYWNNYTATAVDHEILTHIVKVYDTLEKYAHMDDDDFENDNNSIEESWKPWDLIKNGI
;
A
#
# COMPACT_ATOMS: atom_id res chain seq x y z
N MET A 1 42.15 4.47 5.22
CA MET A 1 41.85 5.84 4.75
C MET A 1 40.74 5.72 3.72
N ALA A 2 39.50 5.92 4.15
CA ALA A 2 38.34 5.89 3.27
C ALA A 2 38.19 7.29 2.66
N THR A 3 38.20 7.36 1.34
CA THR A 3 37.90 8.57 0.58
C THR A 3 36.41 8.84 0.64
N ASP A 4 36.04 9.93 1.31
CA ASP A 4 34.71 10.53 1.23
C ASP A 4 34.37 10.84 -0.22
N ILE A 5 33.37 10.12 -0.75
CA ILE A 5 32.74 10.48 -2.01
C ILE A 5 31.77 11.62 -1.68
N GLN A 6 32.22 12.86 -1.88
CA GLN A 6 31.35 14.03 -1.88
C GLN A 6 30.26 13.84 -2.94
N ARG A 7 29.02 13.71 -2.48
CA ARG A 7 27.83 13.74 -3.34
C ARG A 7 27.80 15.09 -4.07
N PRO A 8 27.54 15.13 -5.39
CA PRO A 8 27.32 16.38 -6.09
C PRO A 8 26.04 17.04 -5.53
N SER A 9 26.21 18.21 -4.93
CA SER A 9 25.13 19.11 -4.55
C SER A 9 24.54 19.74 -5.81
N LEU A 10 23.40 19.23 -6.28
CA LEU A 10 22.49 19.98 -7.15
C LEU A 10 21.11 19.98 -6.52
N ASP A 11 20.84 21.11 -5.88
CA ASP A 11 19.67 21.51 -5.13
C ASP A 11 18.47 21.74 -6.07
N MET A 12 18.00 20.68 -6.73
CA MET A 12 16.74 20.65 -7.49
C MET A 12 15.57 20.05 -6.70
N ASN A 13 15.78 19.67 -5.44
CA ASN A 13 14.73 19.38 -4.47
C ASN A 13 14.16 20.67 -3.88
N LYS A 14 13.68 21.58 -4.75
CA LYS A 14 12.62 22.49 -4.30
C LYS A 14 11.38 21.63 -4.10
N ASP A 15 11.26 21.17 -2.87
CA ASP A 15 10.09 20.58 -2.24
C ASP A 15 8.80 21.08 -2.92
N MET A 16 7.95 20.17 -3.39
CA MET A 16 6.69 20.52 -4.05
C MET A 16 5.89 21.54 -3.22
N THR A 17 5.99 21.46 -1.88
CA THR A 17 5.38 22.42 -0.96
C THR A 17 5.95 23.83 -1.12
N ASP A 18 7.26 23.95 -1.29
CA ASP A 18 7.95 25.23 -1.50
C ASP A 18 7.64 25.82 -2.87
N PHE A 19 7.51 24.97 -3.90
CA PHE A 19 7.02 25.39 -5.21
C PHE A 19 5.60 25.98 -5.11
N MET A 20 4.70 25.32 -4.37
CA MET A 20 3.34 25.83 -4.16
C MET A 20 3.29 27.15 -3.41
N ASN A 21 4.27 27.42 -2.53
CA ASN A 21 4.39 28.69 -1.81
C ASN A 21 4.94 29.84 -2.68
N MET A 22 5.52 29.55 -3.85
CA MET A 22 6.07 30.55 -4.78
C MET A 22 5.07 30.96 -5.88
N ILE A 23 3.95 30.26 -6.01
CA ILE A 23 2.93 30.51 -7.04
C ILE A 23 1.98 31.64 -6.60
N PRO A 24 1.56 32.54 -7.52
CA PRO A 24 0.49 33.51 -7.25
C PRO A 24 -0.76 32.84 -6.66
N HIS A 25 -1.29 33.38 -5.56
CA HIS A 25 -2.37 32.76 -4.78
C HIS A 25 -3.63 32.39 -5.59
N ASP A 26 -3.90 33.12 -6.67
CA ASP A 26 -5.01 32.89 -7.61
C ASP A 26 -4.79 31.68 -8.53
N LEU A 27 -3.54 31.31 -8.82
CA LEU A 27 -3.17 30.14 -9.62
C LEU A 27 -2.99 28.87 -8.77
N VAL A 28 -2.79 29.02 -7.45
CA VAL A 28 -2.61 27.91 -6.52
C VAL A 28 -3.73 26.86 -6.62
N PRO A 29 -5.04 27.20 -6.64
CA PRO A 29 -6.09 26.18 -6.75
C PRO A 29 -6.02 25.37 -8.05
N CYS A 30 -5.71 26.02 -9.17
CA CYS A 30 -5.60 25.38 -10.47
C CYS A 30 -4.41 24.41 -10.51
N ILE A 31 -3.24 24.85 -10.05
CA ILE A 31 -2.03 24.01 -10.01
C ILE A 31 -2.18 22.88 -8.99
N LYS A 32 -2.82 23.13 -7.83
CA LYS A 32 -3.19 22.08 -6.87
C LYS A 32 -4.08 21.02 -7.49
N SER A 33 -5.05 21.41 -8.31
CA SER A 33 -5.93 20.43 -8.97
C SER A 33 -5.20 19.56 -10.00
N PHE A 34 -4.16 20.11 -10.65
CA PHE A 34 -3.38 19.39 -11.66
C PHE A 34 -2.32 18.47 -11.06
N MET A 35 -1.64 18.90 -9.99
CA MET A 35 -0.58 18.13 -9.30
C MET A 35 -1.05 17.60 -7.95
N LYS A 36 -2.35 17.29 -7.86
CA LYS A 36 -2.98 16.91 -6.59
C LYS A 36 -2.27 15.72 -5.95
N THR A 37 -2.05 14.67 -6.74
CA THR A 37 -1.48 13.41 -6.26
C THR A 37 -0.02 13.58 -5.82
N GLU A 38 0.79 14.30 -6.58
CA GLU A 38 2.19 14.61 -6.24
C GLU A 38 2.28 15.47 -4.97
N TYR A 39 1.35 16.41 -4.81
CA TYR A 39 1.27 17.24 -3.61
C TYR A 39 0.84 16.42 -2.39
N GLU A 40 -0.17 15.56 -2.51
CA GLU A 40 -0.60 14.64 -1.45
C GLU A 40 0.54 13.70 -1.02
N TYR A 41 1.26 13.12 -1.98
CA TYR A 41 2.44 12.30 -1.69
C TYR A 41 3.52 13.07 -0.94
N ALA A 42 3.86 14.29 -1.39
CA ALA A 42 4.84 15.14 -0.71
C ALA A 42 4.40 15.53 0.71
N LEU A 43 3.10 15.68 0.97
CA LEU A 43 2.59 15.88 2.32
C LEU A 43 2.78 14.65 3.20
N TYR A 44 2.58 13.44 2.66
CA TYR A 44 2.79 12.20 3.40
C TYR A 44 4.26 12.00 3.79
N ASP A 45 5.18 12.18 2.84
CA ASP A 45 6.62 12.09 3.06
C ASP A 45 7.08 13.04 4.20
N LYS A 46 6.55 14.26 4.23
CA LYS A 46 6.84 15.22 5.31
C LYS A 46 6.22 14.87 6.65
N LYS A 47 5.00 14.33 6.62
CA LYS A 47 4.19 14.15 7.82
C LYS A 47 4.63 12.92 8.61
N TYR A 48 5.04 11.86 7.92
CA TYR A 48 5.25 10.56 8.53
C TYR A 48 6.69 10.09 8.38
N THR A 49 7.30 9.72 9.50
CA THR A 49 8.54 8.93 9.47
C THR A 49 8.24 7.47 9.14
N TRP A 50 9.25 6.71 8.72
CA TRP A 50 9.11 5.26 8.53
C TRP A 50 8.67 4.53 9.80
N GLU A 51 9.09 5.01 10.98
CA GLU A 51 8.62 4.48 12.26
C GLU A 51 7.12 4.74 12.44
N ASN A 52 6.62 5.92 12.05
CA ASN A 52 5.17 6.19 12.10
C ASN A 52 4.40 5.25 11.17
N ILE A 53 4.89 4.99 9.96
CA ILE A 53 4.24 4.08 9.00
C ILE A 53 4.23 2.64 9.53
N GLU A 54 5.35 2.17 10.09
CA GLU A 54 5.43 0.85 10.71
C GLU A 54 4.47 0.71 11.89
N ASN A 55 4.37 1.74 12.74
CA ASN A 55 3.43 1.75 13.86
C ASN A 55 1.97 1.72 13.37
N MET A 56 1.60 2.58 12.40
CA MET A 56 0.27 2.55 11.81
C MET A 56 -0.08 1.14 11.30
N LEU A 57 0.81 0.49 10.55
CA LEU A 57 0.60 -0.87 10.04
C LEU A 57 0.48 -1.91 11.17
N ASN A 58 1.31 -1.82 12.20
CA ASN A 58 1.25 -2.74 13.34
C ASN A 58 -0.05 -2.57 14.13
N ASP A 59 -0.65 -1.38 14.14
CA ASP A 59 -1.91 -1.10 14.80
C ASP A 59 -3.11 -1.62 13.98
N VAL A 60 -3.12 -1.39 12.66
CA VAL A 60 -4.30 -1.69 11.81
C VAL A 60 -4.35 -3.10 11.23
N LEU A 61 -3.20 -3.72 10.94
CA LEU A 61 -3.20 -5.05 10.30
C LEU A 61 -3.84 -6.13 11.19
N PRO A 62 -3.62 -6.14 12.52
CA PRO A 62 -4.27 -7.11 13.41
C PRO A 62 -5.79 -6.96 13.54
N TRP A 63 -6.40 -5.91 12.96
CA TRP A 63 -7.86 -5.76 12.95
C TRP A 63 -8.55 -6.85 12.10
N GLY A 64 -7.78 -7.51 11.22
CA GLY A 64 -8.17 -8.80 10.65
C GLY A 64 -7.97 -8.92 9.13
N PRO A 65 -8.36 -10.08 8.56
CA PRO A 65 -8.14 -10.40 7.15
C PRO A 65 -8.81 -9.44 6.17
N ASP A 66 -9.96 -8.87 6.54
CA ASP A 66 -10.73 -8.02 5.64
C ASP A 66 -9.99 -6.70 5.34
N PHE A 67 -9.42 -6.05 6.36
CA PHE A 67 -8.61 -4.85 6.17
C PHE A 67 -7.33 -5.14 5.38
N CYS A 68 -6.64 -6.24 5.70
CA CYS A 68 -5.46 -6.65 4.96
C CYS A 68 -5.77 -6.90 3.48
N CYS A 69 -6.89 -7.58 3.18
CA CYS A 69 -7.36 -7.78 1.81
C CYS A 69 -7.71 -6.46 1.11
N HIS A 70 -8.21 -5.45 1.83
CA HIS A 70 -8.45 -4.12 1.28
C HIS A 70 -7.16 -3.44 0.84
N LEU A 71 -6.13 -3.46 1.70
CA LEU A 71 -4.82 -2.93 1.36
C LEU A 71 -4.21 -3.69 0.17
N PHE A 72 -4.26 -5.02 0.19
CA PHE A 72 -3.75 -5.84 -0.90
C PHE A 72 -4.37 -5.51 -2.24
N LYS A 73 -5.69 -5.26 -2.32
CA LYS A 73 -6.35 -4.82 -3.57
C LYS A 73 -5.77 -3.52 -4.12
N LYS A 74 -5.32 -2.59 -3.27
CA LYS A 74 -4.68 -1.35 -3.72
C LYS A 74 -3.29 -1.63 -4.26
N PHE A 75 -2.56 -2.55 -3.61
CA PHE A 75 -1.26 -3.00 -4.07
C PHE A 75 -1.30 -3.89 -5.34
N GLU A 76 -2.34 -4.69 -5.55
CA GLU A 76 -2.55 -5.45 -6.79
C GLU A 76 -2.65 -4.51 -8.00
N LYS A 77 -3.13 -3.27 -7.82
CA LYS A 77 -3.17 -2.26 -8.89
C LYS A 77 -1.79 -1.73 -9.27
N ILE A 78 -0.79 -1.84 -8.39
CA ILE A 78 0.60 -1.48 -8.70
C ILE A 78 1.43 -2.69 -9.13
N GLU A 79 0.93 -3.92 -9.01
CA GLU A 79 1.69 -5.15 -9.28
C GLU A 79 2.28 -5.18 -10.70
N GLY A 80 1.51 -4.74 -11.71
CA GLY A 80 1.99 -4.63 -13.10
C GLY A 80 3.14 -3.63 -13.30
N GLY A 81 3.29 -2.66 -12.39
CA GLY A 81 4.37 -1.67 -12.37
C GLY A 81 5.41 -1.90 -11.27
N LEU A 82 5.26 -2.93 -10.44
CA LEU A 82 6.09 -3.16 -9.25
C LEU A 82 7.56 -3.31 -9.61
N GLN A 83 7.85 -4.00 -10.71
CA GLN A 83 9.21 -4.25 -11.20
C GLN A 83 9.93 -2.96 -11.67
N LEU A 84 9.18 -1.87 -11.89
CA LEU A 84 9.75 -0.60 -12.33
C LEU A 84 10.55 0.08 -11.20
N PHE A 85 10.10 -0.07 -9.96
CA PHE A 85 10.75 0.49 -8.77
C PHE A 85 11.27 -0.59 -7.81
N TYR A 86 10.86 -1.84 -7.99
CA TYR A 86 11.31 -2.98 -7.21
C TYR A 86 11.65 -4.20 -8.10
N PRO A 87 12.80 -4.18 -8.80
CA PRO A 87 13.15 -5.16 -9.85
C PRO A 87 13.38 -6.61 -9.39
N ASN A 88 13.49 -6.85 -8.09
CA ASN A 88 13.68 -8.17 -7.49
C ASN A 88 12.54 -8.52 -6.52
N ALA A 89 11.37 -7.89 -6.68
CA ALA A 89 10.25 -8.06 -5.77
C ALA A 89 9.82 -9.53 -5.60
N ASP A 90 9.87 -10.33 -6.67
CA ASP A 90 9.50 -11.75 -6.70
C ASP A 90 10.57 -12.70 -6.13
N THR A 91 11.80 -12.19 -5.96
CA THR A 91 12.97 -12.99 -5.56
C THR A 91 13.63 -12.46 -4.28
N ASP A 92 13.00 -11.49 -3.61
CA ASP A 92 13.50 -10.95 -2.36
C ASP A 92 13.37 -11.95 -1.21
N ILE A 93 14.49 -12.59 -0.88
CA ILE A 93 14.62 -13.55 0.21
C ILE A 93 14.36 -12.95 1.59
N GLU A 94 14.49 -11.63 1.74
CA GLU A 94 14.19 -10.95 2.99
C GLU A 94 12.69 -10.93 3.30
N LEU A 95 11.85 -11.15 2.28
CA LEU A 95 10.40 -11.27 2.33
C LEU A 95 9.99 -12.73 2.17
N THR A 96 10.51 -13.59 3.02
CA THR A 96 10.08 -15.00 3.08
C THR A 96 8.85 -15.14 3.97
N LEU A 97 7.75 -15.57 3.38
CA LEU A 97 6.53 -15.94 4.07
C LEU A 97 6.70 -17.29 4.76
N LYS A 98 6.56 -17.29 6.08
CA LYS A 98 6.59 -18.54 6.85
C LYS A 98 5.34 -19.36 6.54
N ARG A 99 5.57 -20.66 6.39
CA ARG A 99 4.60 -21.64 5.92
C ARG A 99 3.28 -21.59 6.68
N ILE A 100 2.21 -21.63 5.90
CA ILE A 100 0.84 -21.88 6.34
C ILE A 100 0.72 -23.39 6.66
N ASN A 101 1.02 -24.31 5.74
CA ASN A 101 1.14 -25.74 6.08
C ASN A 101 2.58 -26.26 5.99
N TRP A 102 2.89 -27.28 6.77
CA TRP A 102 4.22 -27.92 6.76
C TRP A 102 4.63 -28.46 5.39
N HIS A 103 3.66 -28.71 4.50
CA HIS A 103 3.85 -29.15 3.12
C HIS A 103 3.92 -28.03 2.08
N ASP A 104 3.51 -26.80 2.41
CA ASP A 104 3.45 -25.72 1.44
C ASP A 104 4.87 -25.23 1.13
N GLU A 105 5.14 -24.97 -0.15
CA GLU A 105 6.37 -24.29 -0.53
C GLU A 105 6.35 -22.87 0.03
N PRO A 106 7.46 -22.38 0.62
CA PRO A 106 7.51 -21.02 1.12
C PRO A 106 7.37 -20.05 -0.04
N THR A 107 6.45 -19.09 0.08
CA THR A 107 6.38 -17.96 -0.85
C THR A 107 7.54 -17.02 -0.55
N ILE A 108 8.35 -16.73 -1.57
CA ILE A 108 9.46 -15.77 -1.50
C ILE A 108 9.02 -14.50 -2.24
N GLY A 109 9.44 -13.34 -1.72
CA GLY A 109 9.18 -12.06 -2.33
C GLY A 109 7.85 -11.42 -1.93
N VAL A 110 7.49 -10.37 -2.67
CA VAL A 110 6.27 -9.61 -2.50
C VAL A 110 5.09 -10.44 -2.99
N SER A 111 4.06 -10.54 -2.15
CA SER A 111 2.83 -11.20 -2.50
C SER A 111 1.64 -10.49 -1.89
N PHE A 112 0.73 -10.00 -2.73
CA PHE A 112 -0.55 -9.46 -2.29
C PHE A 112 -1.69 -10.49 -2.34
N HIS A 113 -1.38 -11.73 -2.73
CA HIS A 113 -2.37 -12.79 -2.78
C HIS A 113 -2.75 -13.27 -1.37
N LYS A 114 -4.01 -13.06 -0.99
CA LYS A 114 -4.52 -13.34 0.36
C LYS A 114 -4.25 -14.76 0.88
N THR A 115 -4.24 -15.78 0.01
CA THR A 115 -4.02 -17.18 0.42
C THR A 115 -2.57 -17.50 0.76
N HIS A 116 -1.64 -16.58 0.48
CA HIS A 116 -0.26 -16.69 0.96
C HIS A 116 -0.10 -16.17 2.40
N TRP A 117 -1.14 -15.52 2.95
CA TRP A 117 -1.13 -14.90 4.27
C TRP A 117 -2.13 -15.51 5.24
N PHE A 118 -3.30 -15.92 4.76
CA PHE A 118 -4.42 -16.37 5.58
C PHE A 118 -4.86 -17.79 5.24
N TYR A 119 -5.35 -18.53 6.23
CA TYR A 119 -5.95 -19.84 6.02
C TYR A 119 -7.43 -19.71 5.66
N PRO A 120 -7.92 -20.51 4.71
CA PRO A 120 -9.35 -20.79 4.64
C PRO A 120 -9.72 -21.78 5.75
N ASP A 121 -10.63 -21.43 6.65
CA ASP A 121 -10.99 -22.22 7.87
C ASP A 121 -12.13 -23.31 7.80
N TYR A 122 -12.68 -23.78 6.67
CA TYR A 122 -14.08 -24.18 6.25
C TYR A 122 -15.28 -24.29 7.20
N LEU A 123 -15.10 -24.12 8.50
CA LEU A 123 -16.04 -24.39 9.57
C LEU A 123 -16.82 -23.13 9.95
N LYS A 124 -16.21 -21.94 9.84
CA LYS A 124 -16.88 -20.64 10.01
C LYS A 124 -17.77 -20.26 8.80
N MET A 125 -18.13 -21.19 7.90
CA MET A 125 -19.11 -20.96 6.83
C MET A 125 -20.55 -21.29 7.25
N PRO A 126 -21.44 -20.31 7.44
CA PRO A 126 -22.87 -20.57 7.42
C PRO A 126 -23.44 -20.32 6.01
N GLY A 127 -23.94 -21.37 5.36
CA GLY A 127 -25.07 -21.37 4.41
C GLY A 127 -25.23 -20.31 3.29
N GLY A 128 -24.23 -19.52 2.90
CA GLY A 128 -24.48 -18.22 2.22
C GLY A 128 -23.65 -17.84 0.99
N GLY A 129 -23.04 -18.78 0.25
CA GLY A 129 -22.53 -18.49 -1.11
C GLY A 129 -21.27 -17.61 -1.26
N LYS A 130 -20.56 -17.26 -0.17
CA LYS A 130 -19.18 -16.72 -0.26
C LYS A 130 -18.21 -17.88 -0.55
N ARG A 131 -17.28 -17.75 -1.50
CA ARG A 131 -16.36 -18.85 -1.87
C ARG A 131 -15.28 -19.15 -0.81
N TRP A 132 -14.97 -18.22 0.09
CA TRP A 132 -13.88 -18.32 1.08
C TRP A 132 -14.17 -17.45 2.31
N TYR A 133 -13.64 -17.83 3.46
CA TYR A 133 -13.73 -17.17 4.77
C TYR A 133 -12.35 -17.41 5.41
N LEU A 134 -11.71 -16.32 5.80
CA LEU A 134 -10.29 -16.28 6.14
C LEU A 134 -10.14 -16.34 7.66
N ASP A 135 -9.20 -17.15 8.10
CA ASP A 135 -8.75 -17.22 9.48
C ASP A 135 -7.40 -16.55 9.59
N ASP A 136 -7.27 -15.74 10.63
CA ASP A 136 -6.03 -15.06 10.95
C ASP A 136 -5.22 -15.77 12.03
N GLU A 137 -5.70 -16.90 12.56
CA GLU A 137 -4.93 -17.73 13.48
C GLU A 137 -3.56 -18.10 12.85
N SER A 138 -2.48 -17.75 13.56
CA SER A 138 -1.09 -17.91 13.11
C SER A 138 -0.65 -17.01 11.94
N THR A 139 -1.39 -15.96 11.59
CA THR A 139 -0.98 -14.98 10.57
C THR A 139 0.27 -14.23 11.00
N ASN A 140 1.25 -14.13 10.09
CA ASN A 140 2.46 -13.35 10.30
C ASN A 140 2.26 -11.87 9.95
N TYR A 141 1.46 -11.16 10.75
CA TYR A 141 1.20 -9.71 10.54
C TYR A 141 2.47 -8.87 10.52
N LYS A 142 3.50 -9.24 11.30
CA LYS A 142 4.81 -8.58 11.27
C LYS A 142 5.52 -8.74 9.91
N GLY A 143 5.43 -9.91 9.30
CA GLY A 143 5.93 -10.15 7.95
C GLY A 143 5.17 -9.33 6.91
N MET A 144 3.86 -9.16 7.11
CA MET A 144 3.00 -8.37 6.23
C MET A 144 3.34 -6.89 6.31
N ALA A 145 3.49 -6.36 7.53
CA ALA A 145 3.96 -5.00 7.77
C ALA A 145 5.33 -4.78 7.10
N LYS A 146 6.27 -5.71 7.29
CA LYS A 146 7.60 -5.65 6.64
C LYS A 146 7.50 -5.63 5.11
N MET A 147 6.65 -6.47 4.51
CA MET A 147 6.45 -6.46 3.06
C MET A 147 5.93 -5.10 2.59
N ILE A 148 4.85 -4.61 3.21
CA ILE A 148 4.22 -3.35 2.83
C ILE A 148 5.21 -2.19 2.96
N THR A 149 5.94 -2.08 4.09
CA THR A 149 6.92 -1.02 4.27
C THR A 149 8.10 -1.14 3.32
N THR A 150 8.54 -2.35 2.97
CA THR A 150 9.60 -2.55 1.98
C THR A 150 9.17 -2.06 0.60
N VAL A 151 7.94 -2.38 0.17
CA VAL A 151 7.39 -1.91 -1.10
C VAL A 151 7.30 -0.38 -1.12
N LEU A 152 6.78 0.24 -0.05
CA LEU A 152 6.69 1.69 0.06
C LEU A 152 8.06 2.37 0.07
N ARG A 153 9.06 1.80 0.77
CA ARG A 153 10.44 2.32 0.77
C ARG A 153 11.08 2.25 -0.61
N LYS A 154 10.87 1.13 -1.33
CA LYS A 154 11.38 0.97 -2.70
C LYS A 154 10.72 1.96 -3.66
N PHE A 155 9.43 2.19 -3.50
CA PHE A 155 8.73 3.23 -4.23
C PHE A 155 9.29 4.62 -3.93
N ASP A 156 9.49 4.96 -2.65
CA ASP A 156 10.03 6.26 -2.24
C ASP A 156 11.43 6.53 -2.80
N GLU A 157 12.33 5.54 -2.68
CA GLU A 157 13.67 5.58 -3.29
C GLU A 157 13.59 5.81 -4.80
N TRP A 158 12.67 5.13 -5.49
CA TRP A 158 12.49 5.31 -6.93
C TRP A 158 11.88 6.66 -7.29
N TYR A 159 10.85 7.10 -6.57
CA TYR A 159 10.09 8.33 -6.83
C TYR A 159 11.02 9.53 -6.87
N TRP A 160 11.83 9.72 -5.82
CA TRP A 160 12.71 10.88 -5.73
C TRP A 160 13.85 10.90 -6.75
N ASN A 161 14.23 9.74 -7.30
CA ASN A 161 15.38 9.63 -8.19
C ASN A 161 15.00 9.46 -9.66
N ASN A 162 13.80 8.94 -9.96
CA ASN A 162 13.44 8.44 -11.29
C ASN A 162 12.01 8.80 -11.74
N TYR A 163 11.17 9.41 -10.88
CA TYR A 163 9.81 9.77 -11.28
C TYR A 163 9.83 10.80 -12.42
N THR A 164 9.09 10.51 -13.50
CA THR A 164 9.04 11.39 -14.68
C THR A 164 7.62 11.86 -15.03
N ALA A 165 6.64 11.56 -14.18
CA ALA A 165 5.23 11.90 -14.39
C ALA A 165 4.64 11.36 -15.71
N THR A 166 5.11 10.19 -16.17
CA THR A 166 4.41 9.48 -17.25
C THR A 166 3.03 9.00 -16.77
N ALA A 167 2.15 8.61 -17.70
CA ALA A 167 0.85 8.05 -17.32
C ALA A 167 0.97 6.82 -16.41
N VAL A 168 1.99 5.98 -16.63
CA VAL A 168 2.28 4.81 -15.79
C VAL A 168 2.77 5.25 -14.41
N ASP A 169 3.74 6.17 -14.36
CA ASP A 169 4.28 6.70 -13.10
C ASP A 169 3.16 7.31 -12.24
N HIS A 170 2.29 8.11 -12.85
CA HIS A 170 1.20 8.80 -12.17
C HIS A 170 0.11 7.82 -11.70
N GLU A 171 -0.16 6.75 -12.45
CA GLU A 171 -1.07 5.68 -12.02
C GLU A 171 -0.53 4.96 -10.78
N ILE A 172 0.75 4.59 -10.79
CA ILE A 172 1.41 3.97 -9.62
C ILE A 172 1.34 4.92 -8.41
N LEU A 173 1.73 6.19 -8.60
CA LEU A 173 1.69 7.20 -7.54
C LEU A 173 0.28 7.36 -6.95
N THR A 174 -0.75 7.40 -7.80
CA THR A 174 -2.15 7.50 -7.37
C THR A 174 -2.55 6.32 -6.47
N HIS A 175 -2.09 5.11 -6.78
CA HIS A 175 -2.36 3.95 -5.95
C HIS A 175 -1.56 3.94 -4.64
N ILE A 176 -0.33 4.44 -4.65
CA ILE A 176 0.47 4.64 -3.43
C ILE A 176 -0.19 5.67 -2.50
N VAL A 177 -0.63 6.81 -3.02
CA VAL A 177 -1.38 7.83 -2.24
C VAL A 177 -2.62 7.22 -1.59
N LYS A 178 -3.39 6.41 -2.34
CA LYS A 178 -4.55 5.69 -1.78
C LYS A 178 -4.18 4.72 -0.66
N VAL A 179 -2.98 4.14 -0.64
CA VAL A 179 -2.50 3.31 0.47
C VAL A 179 -2.28 4.19 1.69
N TYR A 180 -1.59 5.32 1.56
CA TYR A 180 -1.38 6.28 2.65
C TYR A 180 -2.70 6.83 3.21
N ASP A 181 -3.64 7.24 2.35
CA ASP A 181 -4.99 7.69 2.74
C ASP A 181 -5.69 6.62 3.61
N THR A 182 -5.51 5.35 3.23
CA THR A 182 -6.14 4.23 3.94
C THR A 182 -5.49 4.02 5.30
N LEU A 183 -4.15 4.01 5.35
CA LEU A 183 -3.44 3.86 6.63
C LEU A 183 -3.78 5.00 7.59
N GLU A 184 -3.78 6.25 7.12
CA GLU A 184 -4.15 7.40 7.93
C GLU A 184 -5.60 7.32 8.43
N LYS A 185 -6.55 6.95 7.56
CA LYS A 185 -7.96 6.80 7.94
C LYS A 185 -8.11 5.80 9.09
N TYR A 186 -7.54 4.60 8.95
CA TYR A 186 -7.79 3.51 9.88
C TYR A 186 -6.89 3.55 11.12
N ALA A 187 -5.68 4.11 11.06
CA ALA A 187 -4.81 4.23 12.23
C ALA A 187 -5.29 5.25 13.27
N HIS A 188 -6.27 6.07 12.93
CA HIS A 188 -6.88 7.06 13.83
C HIS A 188 -8.32 6.73 14.21
N MET A 189 -8.87 5.61 13.71
CA MET A 189 -10.18 5.10 14.12
C MET A 189 -10.06 4.35 15.44
N ASP A 190 -11.05 4.49 16.32
CA ASP A 190 -11.23 3.60 17.46
C ASP A 190 -12.15 2.42 17.11
N ASP A 191 -12.27 1.45 18.01
CA ASP A 191 -13.04 0.21 17.78
C ASP A 191 -14.52 0.51 17.45
N ASP A 192 -15.11 1.52 18.12
CA ASP A 192 -16.50 1.94 17.90
C ASP A 192 -16.67 2.61 16.52
N ASP A 193 -15.71 3.44 16.09
CA ASP A 193 -15.70 4.08 14.78
C ASP A 193 -15.48 3.08 13.63
N PHE A 194 -14.70 2.01 13.86
CA PHE A 194 -14.49 0.94 12.89
C PHE A 194 -15.77 0.11 12.68
N GLU A 195 -16.46 -0.25 13.76
CA GLU A 195 -17.72 -1.01 13.68
C GLU A 195 -18.87 -0.20 13.06
N ASN A 196 -18.86 1.13 13.23
CA ASN A 196 -19.88 2.05 12.73
C ASN A 196 -19.57 2.68 11.36
N ASP A 197 -18.41 2.41 10.75
CA ASP A 197 -18.10 2.83 9.38
C ASP A 197 -19.06 2.10 8.42
N ASN A 198 -20.18 2.75 8.07
CA ASN A 198 -21.22 2.30 7.12
C ASN A 198 -20.70 2.04 5.68
N ASN A 199 -19.38 2.15 5.52
CA ASN A 199 -18.56 1.94 4.34
C ASN A 199 -17.61 0.73 4.53
N SER A 200 -17.99 -0.28 5.34
CA SER A 200 -17.18 -1.32 6.03
C SER A 200 -16.07 -2.07 5.25
N ILE A 201 -15.14 -1.35 4.62
CA ILE A 201 -14.26 -1.74 3.51
C ILE A 201 -15.03 -1.74 2.18
N GLU A 202 -15.41 -0.56 1.67
CA GLU A 202 -16.32 -0.42 0.52
C GLU A 202 -15.93 -1.33 -0.65
N GLU A 203 -16.79 -2.33 -0.87
CA GLU A 203 -16.74 -3.39 -1.87
C GLU A 203 -15.71 -4.51 -1.64
N SER A 204 -15.78 -5.16 -0.48
CA SER A 204 -15.52 -6.60 -0.37
C SER A 204 -16.58 -7.42 -1.13
N TRP A 205 -16.44 -7.44 -2.47
CA TRP A 205 -17.06 -8.39 -3.40
C TRP A 205 -18.58 -8.22 -3.61
N LYS A 206 -18.98 -7.50 -4.67
CA LYS A 206 -20.26 -7.73 -5.36
C LYS A 206 -20.00 -8.63 -6.58
N PRO A 207 -20.16 -9.96 -6.49
CA PRO A 207 -19.99 -10.87 -7.63
C PRO A 207 -21.08 -10.72 -8.71
N TRP A 208 -22.08 -9.85 -8.54
CA TRP A 208 -23.26 -9.81 -9.39
C TRP A 208 -23.23 -8.78 -10.54
N ASP A 209 -22.22 -7.89 -10.59
CA ASP A 209 -22.13 -6.89 -11.67
C ASP A 209 -21.50 -7.43 -12.96
N LEU A 210 -20.95 -8.65 -12.93
CA LEU A 210 -20.47 -9.36 -14.14
C LEU A 210 -21.51 -10.29 -14.76
N ILE A 211 -22.61 -10.60 -14.06
CA ILE A 211 -23.68 -11.47 -14.60
C ILE A 211 -24.77 -10.65 -15.31
N LYS A 212 -24.82 -9.33 -15.10
CA LYS A 212 -25.76 -8.45 -15.83
C LYS A 212 -25.25 -7.90 -17.16
N ASN A 213 -23.96 -8.09 -17.48
CA ASN A 213 -23.34 -7.57 -18.72
C ASN A 213 -22.82 -8.67 -19.67
N GLY A 214 -23.51 -9.82 -19.71
CA GLY A 214 -23.54 -10.69 -20.89
C GLY A 214 -22.36 -11.63 -21.11
N ILE A 215 -22.49 -12.85 -20.57
CA ILE A 215 -22.38 -14.12 -21.30
C ILE A 215 -23.51 -15.03 -20.82
#